data_AF-A0A453IPJ4-F1
#
_entry.id   AF-A0A453IPJ4-F1
#
_cell.length_a   1.000
_cell.length_b   1.000
_cell.length_c   1.000
_cell.angle_alpha   90.00
_cell.angle_beta   90.00
_cell.angle_gamma   90.00
#
_symmetry.space_group_name_H-M   'P 1'
#
loop_
_entity.id
_entity.type
_entity.pdbx_description
1 polymer ?
#
loop_
_entity_poly.entity_id
_entity_poly.type
_entity_poly.pdbx_seq_one_letter_code
_entity_poly.pdbx_strand_id
1 'polypeptide(L)'
;MLLLNVSDNKLNALPESIGGCKSLEELQANGNAIEDVPSSICNLACLKSLSLNGNKIRQLPPNLLKDCKALQNLSLHSNPISMDQFQQMDGFGEFEARRRKKFDKQIDSNVMMGSTALDEGIDLR
;
A
#
# COMPACT_ATOMS: atom_id res chain seq x y z
N MET A 1 8.40 8.28 -9.60
CA MET A 1 8.36 7.73 -8.23
C MET A 1 8.61 8.84 -7.25
N LEU A 2 7.55 9.40 -6.66
CA LEU A 2 7.62 10.38 -5.57
C LEU A 2 7.32 9.68 -4.24
N LEU A 3 8.31 9.65 -3.36
CA LEU A 3 8.28 9.02 -2.04
C LEU A 3 8.35 10.10 -0.97
N LEU A 4 7.48 10.02 0.04
CA LEU A 4 7.59 10.78 1.28
C LEU A 4 7.78 9.81 2.44
N ASN A 5 8.94 9.87 3.08
CA ASN A 5 9.23 9.08 4.28
C ASN A 5 9.33 10.02 5.49
N VAL A 6 8.43 9.80 6.44
CA VAL A 6 8.37 10.46 7.75
C VAL A 6 8.32 9.41 8.88
N SER A 7 8.82 8.21 8.62
CA SER A 7 8.88 7.13 9.60
C SER A 7 9.82 7.47 10.77
N ASP A 8 9.64 6.82 11.91
CA ASP A 8 10.49 6.95 13.10
C ASP A 8 10.56 8.40 13.64
N ASN A 9 9.42 9.07 13.61
CA ASN A 9 9.25 10.41 14.15
C ASN A 9 8.26 10.39 15.34
N LYS A 10 7.98 11.57 15.88
CA LYS A 10 7.02 11.76 16.99
C LYS A 10 5.74 12.44 16.52
N LEU A 11 5.28 12.12 15.31
CA LEU A 11 4.07 12.71 14.74
C LEU A 11 2.85 12.15 15.44
N ASN A 12 2.00 13.02 16.00
CA ASN A 12 0.71 12.64 16.59
C ASN A 12 -0.44 12.63 15.56
N ALA A 13 -0.26 13.35 14.45
CA ALA A 13 -1.23 13.42 13.35
C ALA A 13 -0.50 13.76 12.05
N LEU A 14 -1.11 13.42 10.91
CA LEU A 14 -0.68 13.93 9.61
C LEU A 14 -1.38 15.27 9.33
N PRO A 15 -0.66 16.29 8.82
CA PRO A 15 -1.26 17.58 8.49
C PRO A 15 -2.21 17.46 7.30
N GLU A 16 -3.30 18.24 7.27
CA GLU A 16 -4.24 18.26 6.15
C GLU A 16 -3.57 18.64 4.81
N SER A 17 -2.49 19.41 4.87
CA SER A 17 -1.67 19.79 3.71
C SER A 17 -1.13 18.60 2.92
N ILE A 18 -1.07 17.39 3.50
CA ILE A 18 -0.68 16.18 2.79
C ILE A 18 -1.55 15.94 1.54
N GLY A 19 -2.83 16.33 1.57
CA GLY A 19 -3.73 16.20 0.42
C GLY A 19 -3.35 17.08 -0.78
N GLY A 20 -2.46 18.06 -0.60
CA GLY A 20 -1.89 18.84 -1.69
C GLY A 20 -0.89 18.05 -2.55
N CYS A 21 -0.33 16.97 -2.01
CA CYS A 21 0.70 16.16 -2.67
C CYS A 21 0.11 15.17 -3.68
N LYS A 22 -0.72 15.62 -4.64
CA LYS A 22 -1.47 14.76 -5.57
C LYS A 22 -0.60 13.80 -6.40
N SER A 23 0.67 14.16 -6.62
CA SER A 23 1.65 13.35 -7.35
C SER A 23 2.38 12.32 -6.47
N LEU A 24 2.12 12.29 -5.16
CA LEU A 24 2.77 11.36 -4.24
C LEU A 24 2.36 9.92 -4.57
N GLU A 25 3.35 9.05 -4.71
CA GLU A 25 3.15 7.64 -5.06
C GLU A 25 3.35 6.71 -3.86
N GLU A 26 4.22 7.07 -2.92
CA GLU A 26 4.46 6.29 -1.70
C GLU A 26 4.57 7.19 -0.46
N LEU A 27 3.85 6.82 0.60
CA LEU A 27 3.91 7.48 1.91
C LEU A 27 4.29 6.45 2.98
N GLN A 28 5.42 6.69 3.63
CA GLN A 28 5.90 5.88 4.75
C GLN A 28 5.90 6.73 6.01
N ALA A 29 5.08 6.36 6.99
CA ALA A 29 4.96 7.06 8.27
C ALA A 29 4.93 6.04 9.43
N ASN A 30 5.78 5.01 9.33
CA ASN A 30 5.85 3.95 10.34
C ASN A 30 6.48 4.46 11.65
N GLY A 31 6.22 3.81 12.78
CA GLY A 31 6.89 4.12 14.04
C GLY A 31 6.66 5.55 14.53
N ASN A 32 5.43 6.04 14.37
CA ASN A 32 4.99 7.35 14.85
C ASN A 32 3.89 7.18 15.91
N ALA A 33 3.26 8.28 16.34
CA ALA A 33 2.15 8.26 17.28
C ALA A 33 0.84 8.74 16.63
N ILE A 34 0.67 8.52 15.32
CA ILE A 34 -0.46 9.03 14.55
C ILE A 34 -1.76 8.40 15.05
N GLU A 35 -2.67 9.21 15.55
CA GLU A 35 -4.00 8.77 16.02
C GLU A 35 -5.05 8.93 14.93
N ASP A 36 -5.00 10.04 14.21
CA ASP A 36 -5.96 10.39 13.16
C ASP A 36 -5.24 10.65 11.82
N VAL A 37 -5.81 10.07 10.76
CA VAL A 37 -5.41 10.32 9.37
C VAL A 37 -6.40 11.30 8.76
N PRO A 38 -5.97 12.48 8.28
CA PRO A 38 -6.88 13.50 7.77
C PRO A 38 -7.57 13.02 6.49
N SER A 39 -8.85 13.38 6.30
CA SER A 39 -9.63 13.08 5.09
C SER A 39 -8.96 13.57 3.80
N SER A 40 -8.11 14.59 3.89
CA SER A 40 -7.28 15.10 2.78
C SER A 40 -6.37 14.04 2.17
N ILE A 41 -6.04 12.95 2.88
CA ILE A 41 -5.32 11.79 2.33
C ILE A 41 -6.03 11.19 1.10
N CYS A 42 -7.37 11.31 1.03
CA CYS A 42 -8.19 10.83 -0.08
C CYS A 42 -7.88 11.58 -1.38
N ASN A 43 -7.31 12.79 -1.31
CA ASN A 43 -6.94 13.55 -2.51
C ASN A 43 -5.69 13.01 -3.22
N LEU A 44 -4.98 12.04 -2.62
CA LEU A 44 -3.76 11.46 -3.16
C LEU A 44 -4.07 10.40 -4.24
N ALA A 45 -4.58 10.85 -5.39
CA ALA A 45 -5.02 9.98 -6.47
C ALA A 45 -3.91 9.08 -7.06
N CYS A 46 -2.64 9.50 -6.95
CA CYS A 46 -1.49 8.73 -7.43
C CYS A 46 -0.87 7.81 -6.37
N LEU A 47 -1.37 7.79 -5.13
CA LEU A 47 -0.79 7.02 -4.03
C LEU A 47 -0.96 5.52 -4.29
N LYS A 48 0.15 4.81 -4.40
CA LYS A 48 0.22 3.37 -4.65
C LYS A 48 0.49 2.57 -3.38
N SER A 49 1.24 3.16 -2.45
CA SER A 49 1.73 2.49 -1.25
C SER A 49 1.63 3.42 -0.04
N LEU A 50 0.99 2.92 1.03
CA LEU A 50 0.79 3.64 2.29
C LEU A 50 1.18 2.73 3.45
N SER A 51 2.21 3.14 4.19
CA SER A 51 2.71 2.40 5.35
C SER A 51 2.57 3.23 6.61
N LEU A 52 1.78 2.74 7.56
CA LEU A 52 1.41 3.40 8.81
C LEU A 52 1.63 2.46 10.00
N ASN A 53 2.55 1.51 9.90
CA ASN A 53 2.76 0.50 10.93
C ASN A 53 3.29 1.12 12.24
N GLY A 54 2.92 0.58 13.39
CA GLY A 54 3.41 1.07 14.68
C GLY A 54 2.96 2.49 14.96
N ASN A 55 1.66 2.76 14.80
CA ASN A 55 1.01 4.02 15.12
C ASN A 55 -0.16 3.77 16.09
N LYS A 56 -0.97 4.82 16.35
CA LYS A 56 -2.14 4.75 17.24
C LYS A 56 -3.46 4.91 16.48
N ILE A 57 -3.47 4.52 15.20
CA ILE A 57 -4.62 4.71 14.32
C ILE A 57 -5.76 3.80 14.76
N ARG A 58 -6.88 4.40 15.13
CA ARG A 58 -8.11 3.66 15.50
C ARG A 58 -9.05 3.47 14.32
N GLN A 59 -9.08 4.45 13.42
CA GLN A 59 -9.95 4.46 12.25
C GLN A 59 -9.25 5.18 11.10
N LEU A 60 -9.65 4.83 9.89
CA LEU A 60 -9.24 5.50 8.66
C LEU A 60 -10.44 6.22 8.04
N PRO A 61 -10.22 7.28 7.24
CA PRO A 61 -11.33 7.94 6.56
C PRO A 61 -12.05 6.94 5.64
N PRO A 62 -13.39 6.86 5.69
CA PRO A 62 -14.16 5.79 5.02
C PRO A 62 -13.94 5.78 3.50
N ASN A 63 -13.71 6.95 2.91
CA ASN A 63 -13.50 7.08 1.47
C ASN A 63 -12.06 6.81 1.04
N LEU A 64 -11.10 6.54 1.94
CA LEU A 64 -9.69 6.34 1.62
C LEU A 64 -9.51 5.29 0.52
N LEU A 65 -10.16 4.13 0.68
CA LEU A 65 -9.99 2.99 -0.24
C LEU A 65 -10.68 3.25 -1.59
N LYS A 66 -11.76 4.03 -1.57
CA LYS A 66 -12.55 4.40 -2.74
C LYS A 66 -11.90 5.50 -3.60
N ASP A 67 -11.42 6.56 -2.96
CA ASP A 67 -10.84 7.72 -3.63
C ASP A 67 -9.38 7.48 -4.06
N CYS A 68 -8.58 6.79 -3.24
CA CYS A 68 -7.21 6.41 -3.61
C CYS A 68 -7.22 5.22 -4.58
N LYS A 69 -7.63 5.47 -5.83
CA LYS A 69 -7.79 4.44 -6.87
C LYS A 69 -6.48 3.74 -7.26
N ALA A 70 -5.35 4.41 -7.08
CA ALA A 70 -4.03 3.83 -7.33
C ALA A 70 -3.51 2.96 -6.19
N LEU A 71 -4.14 2.99 -5.00
CA LEU A 71 -3.64 2.33 -3.80
C LEU A 71 -3.68 0.81 -3.95
N GLN A 72 -2.52 0.19 -3.75
CA GLN A 72 -2.32 -1.25 -3.90
C GLN A 72 -1.70 -1.86 -2.65
N ASN A 73 -0.89 -1.09 -1.92
CA ASN A 73 -0.27 -1.52 -0.68
C ASN A 73 -0.74 -0.61 0.46
N LEU A 74 -1.30 -1.23 1.49
CA LEU A 74 -1.66 -0.57 2.75
C LEU A 74 -1.19 -1.45 3.90
N SER A 75 -0.40 -0.87 4.80
CA SER A 75 0.13 -1.55 5.97
C SER A 75 -0.22 -0.77 7.23
N LEU A 76 -0.96 -1.43 8.13
CA LEU A 76 -1.51 -0.87 9.37
C LEU A 76 -1.14 -1.73 10.58
N HIS A 77 -0.10 -2.55 10.47
CA HIS A 77 0.28 -3.46 11.54
C HIS A 77 0.64 -2.69 12.81
N SER A 78 0.41 -3.29 13.98
CA SER A 78 0.68 -2.64 15.27
C SER A 78 -0.03 -1.29 15.40
N ASN A 79 -1.32 -1.26 15.04
CA ASN A 79 -2.25 -0.16 15.31
C ASN A 79 -3.50 -0.71 16.02
N PRO A 80 -4.19 0.11 16.83
CA PRO A 80 -5.43 -0.26 17.50
C PRO A 80 -6.66 -0.26 16.55
N ILE A 81 -6.47 -0.39 15.23
CA ILE A 81 -7.55 -0.44 14.25
C ILE A 81 -8.18 -1.83 14.23
N SER A 82 -9.50 -1.89 14.36
CA SER A 82 -10.25 -3.14 14.22
C SER A 82 -10.31 -3.57 12.76
N MET A 83 -9.84 -4.79 12.48
CA MET A 83 -9.90 -5.36 11.12
C MET A 83 -11.34 -5.39 10.58
N ASP A 84 -12.31 -5.70 11.45
CA ASP A 84 -13.72 -5.72 11.08
C ASP A 84 -14.20 -4.36 10.55
N GLN A 85 -13.85 -3.28 11.25
CA GLN A 85 -14.16 -1.90 10.84
C GLN A 85 -13.44 -1.51 9.55
N PHE A 86 -12.21 -2.00 9.36
CA PHE A 86 -11.46 -1.78 8.13
C PHE A 86 -12.08 -2.51 6.91
N GLN A 87 -12.63 -3.71 7.09
CA GLN A 87 -13.30 -4.47 6.03
C GLN A 87 -14.65 -3.87 5.62
N GLN A 88 -15.31 -3.16 6.55
CA GLN A 88 -16.58 -2.48 6.28
C GLN A 88 -16.42 -1.15 5.51
N MET A 89 -15.20 -0.69 5.27
CA MET A 89 -14.94 0.57 4.56
C MET A 89 -15.36 0.50 3.08
N ASP A 90 -15.92 1.60 2.58
CA ASP A 90 -16.27 1.77 1.17
C ASP A 90 -15.03 1.59 0.26
N GLY A 91 -15.16 0.71 -0.74
CA GLY A 91 -14.09 0.43 -1.72
C GLY A 91 -13.05 -0.59 -1.24
N PHE A 92 -13.25 -1.24 -0.08
CA PHE A 92 -12.40 -2.33 0.40
C PHE A 92 -12.30 -3.48 -0.61
N GLY A 93 -13.41 -3.89 -1.22
CA GLY A 93 -13.44 -4.95 -2.25
C GLY A 93 -12.57 -4.62 -3.46
N GLU A 94 -12.72 -3.42 -4.03
CA GLU A 94 -11.88 -2.96 -5.13
C GLU A 94 -10.41 -2.81 -4.73
N PHE A 95 -10.13 -2.36 -3.50
CA PHE A 95 -8.75 -2.28 -2.98
C PHE A 95 -8.12 -3.67 -2.88
N GLU A 96 -8.81 -4.65 -2.30
CA GLU A 96 -8.33 -6.03 -2.22
C GLU A 96 -8.10 -6.64 -3.60
N ALA A 97 -9.01 -6.40 -4.56
CA ALA A 97 -8.83 -6.85 -5.94
C ALA A 97 -7.59 -6.23 -6.61
N ARG A 98 -7.35 -4.93 -6.40
CA ARG A 98 -6.15 -4.23 -6.89
C ARG A 98 -4.88 -4.78 -6.26
N ARG A 99 -4.90 -4.98 -4.93
CA ARG A 99 -3.79 -5.57 -4.17
C ARG A 99 -3.47 -6.97 -4.68
N ARG A 100 -4.45 -7.86 -4.79
CA ARG A 100 -4.26 -9.24 -5.29
C ARG A 100 -3.70 -9.26 -6.71
N LYS A 101 -4.21 -8.44 -7.63
CA LYS A 101 -3.70 -8.36 -9.01
C LYS A 101 -2.22 -7.97 -9.10
N LYS A 102 -1.72 -7.14 -8.16
CA LYS A 102 -0.29 -6.77 -8.10
C LYS A 102 0.59 -7.93 -7.59
N PHE A 103 0.10 -8.70 -6.63
CA PHE A 103 0.82 -9.87 -6.12
C PHE A 103 0.79 -11.04 -7.12
N ASP A 104 -0.33 -11.25 -7.80
CA ASP A 104 -0.50 -12.24 -8.86
C ASP A 104 0.47 -11.99 -10.04
N LYS A 105 0.56 -10.74 -10.52
CA LYS A 105 1.54 -10.35 -11.56
C LYS A 105 3.02 -10.50 -11.16
N GLN A 106 3.32 -10.52 -9.86
CA GLN A 106 4.68 -10.77 -9.37
C GLN A 106 5.05 -12.26 -9.40
N ILE A 107 4.08 -13.18 -9.40
CA ILE A 107 4.34 -14.61 -9.55
C ILE A 107 4.61 -14.96 -11.02
N ASP A 108 3.83 -14.42 -11.96
CA ASP A 108 4.10 -14.58 -13.40
C ASP A 108 5.44 -13.95 -13.83
N SER A 109 5.81 -12.81 -13.25
CA SER A 109 7.11 -12.18 -13.57
C SER A 109 8.32 -12.89 -12.92
N ASN A 110 8.09 -13.79 -11.95
CA ASN A 110 9.14 -14.59 -11.31
C ASN A 110 9.14 -16.06 -11.79
N VAL A 111 8.29 -16.43 -12.76
CA VAL A 111 8.30 -17.75 -13.42
C VAL A 111 8.83 -17.69 -14.86
N MET A 112 9.50 -16.59 -15.23
CA MET A 112 10.22 -16.47 -16.51
C MET A 112 11.70 -16.11 -16.31
N MET A 113 12.36 -16.77 -15.36
CA MET A 113 13.80 -17.08 -15.43
C MET A 113 13.95 -18.60 -15.28
N GLY A 114 13.71 -19.32 -16.37
CA GLY A 114 13.74 -20.77 -16.38
C GLY A 114 13.35 -21.34 -17.74
N SER A 115 13.86 -20.77 -18.82
CA SER A 115 13.82 -21.43 -20.12
C SER A 115 15.15 -21.17 -20.81
N THR A 116 15.68 -22.22 -21.43
CA THR A 116 17.03 -22.39 -22.03
C THR A 116 18.03 -22.99 -21.01
N ALA A 117 18.50 -24.24 -21.10
CA ALA A 117 18.75 -25.05 -22.28
C ALA A 117 18.30 -26.51 -22.10
N LEU A 118 17.38 -26.93 -22.97
CA LEU A 118 17.33 -28.31 -23.46
C LEU A 118 18.31 -28.34 -24.64
N ASP A 119 19.60 -28.55 -24.38
CA ASP A 119 20.58 -28.82 -25.42
C ASP A 119 21.70 -29.68 -24.83
N GLU A 120 21.53 -30.99 -24.91
CA GLU A 120 22.65 -31.89 -25.15
C GLU A 120 22.15 -32.98 -26.10
N GLY A 121 22.67 -32.91 -27.32
CA GLY A 121 22.40 -33.84 -28.40
C GLY A 121 23.03 -35.21 -28.16
N ILE A 122 22.36 -36.21 -28.71
CA ILE A 122 22.86 -37.40 -29.41
C ILE A 122 24.39 -37.63 -29.33
N ASP A 123 24.81 -38.77 -28.78
CA ASP A 123 25.84 -39.59 -29.45
C ASP A 123 25.59 -41.09 -29.22
N LEU A 124 25.62 -41.83 -30.34
CA LEU A 124 25.58 -43.29 -30.41
C LEU A 124 26.93 -43.87 -29.96
N ARG A 125 26.91 -44.90 -29.10
CA ARG A 125 27.75 -46.08 -29.30
C ARG A 125 27.24 -47.33 -28.59
#